data_AF-K0V4B6-F1
#
_entry.id   AF-K0V4B6-F1
#
_cell.length_a   1.000
_cell.length_b   1.000
_cell.length_c   1.000
_cell.angle_alpha   90.00
_cell.angle_beta   90.00
_cell.angle_gamma   90.00
#
_symmetry.space_group_name_H-M   'P 1'
#
loop_
_entity.id
_entity.type
_entity.pdbx_description
1 polymer ?
#
loop_
_entity_poly.entity_id
_entity_poly.type
_entity_poly.pdbx_seq_one_letter_code
_entity_poly.pdbx_strand_id
1 'polypeptide(L)'
;MSPSEPSTPQASGPSAPPPTDQQSRAQVVDTAKEVVRAANLRVTYASFQWEWCNDQGDPPYHGRVDLAFETPVDRSVSRQIAETLAGQPGWAPGPPPGFQPAGDAVHKGGVMVLVGPGNYPDRGAVEIYGECRNMNDHRDDNELTDITTEVRGY
;
A
#
# COMPACT_ATOMS: atom_id res chain seq x y z
N MET A 1 3.08 -50.18 -8.39
CA MET A 1 2.89 -49.22 -7.27
C MET A 1 4.26 -48.77 -6.85
N SER A 2 4.68 -47.58 -7.29
CA SER A 2 5.94 -46.95 -6.87
C SER A 2 5.59 -45.79 -5.94
N PRO A 3 6.35 -45.57 -4.85
CA PRO A 3 6.05 -44.51 -3.90
C PRO A 3 6.39 -43.15 -4.49
N SER A 4 5.50 -42.17 -4.27
CA SER A 4 5.68 -40.77 -4.62
C SER A 4 6.76 -40.14 -3.74
N GLU A 5 7.76 -39.51 -4.35
CA GLU A 5 8.67 -38.61 -3.65
C GLU A 5 7.96 -37.28 -3.36
N PRO A 6 8.12 -36.69 -2.15
CA PRO A 6 7.60 -35.36 -1.86
C PRO A 6 8.46 -34.31 -2.57
N SER A 7 7.86 -33.56 -3.49
CA SER A 7 8.47 -32.38 -4.10
C SER A 7 8.70 -31.29 -3.05
N THR A 8 9.96 -31.09 -2.67
CA THR A 8 10.40 -29.93 -1.90
C THR A 8 10.18 -28.65 -2.71
N PRO A 9 9.53 -27.60 -2.20
CA PRO A 9 9.57 -26.29 -2.85
C PRO A 9 10.99 -25.76 -2.78
N GLN A 10 11.64 -25.64 -3.94
CA GLN A 10 12.99 -25.11 -4.05
C GLN A 10 12.94 -23.60 -3.74
N ALA A 11 13.57 -23.22 -2.62
CA ALA A 11 13.61 -21.85 -2.16
C ALA A 11 14.40 -20.95 -3.12
N SER A 12 13.82 -19.77 -3.35
CA SER A 12 14.22 -18.66 -4.21
C SER A 12 15.66 -18.18 -3.96
N GLY A 13 16.26 -17.54 -4.98
CA GLY A 13 17.60 -16.92 -4.91
C GLY A 13 17.73 -15.85 -3.81
N PRO A 14 18.91 -15.21 -3.67
CA PRO A 14 19.17 -14.31 -2.56
C PRO A 14 18.17 -13.15 -2.54
N SER A 15 17.32 -13.13 -1.51
CA SER A 15 16.43 -12.01 -1.24
C SER A 15 17.26 -10.77 -0.95
N ALA A 16 16.85 -9.61 -1.48
CA ALA A 16 17.43 -8.34 -1.10
C ALA A 16 17.38 -8.16 0.43
N PRO A 17 18.35 -7.45 1.04
CA PRO A 17 18.35 -7.20 2.47
C PRO A 17 17.07 -6.46 2.90
N PRO A 18 16.58 -6.66 4.14
CA PRO A 18 15.48 -5.89 4.71
C PRO A 18 15.69 -4.37 4.55
N PRO A 19 14.65 -3.61 4.18
CA PRO A 19 14.73 -2.16 4.13
C PRO A 19 14.87 -1.54 5.53
N THR A 20 15.48 -0.36 5.59
CA THR A 20 15.44 0.50 6.80
C THR A 20 14.06 1.13 6.98
N ASP A 21 13.83 1.73 8.15
CA ASP A 21 12.61 2.51 8.42
C ASP A 21 12.40 3.62 7.39
N GLN A 22 13.48 4.35 7.09
CA GLN A 22 13.44 5.42 6.09
C GLN A 22 13.06 4.88 4.71
N GLN A 23 13.61 3.73 4.30
CA GLN A 23 13.28 3.12 3.01
C GLN A 23 11.84 2.62 2.96
N SER A 24 11.35 2.02 4.05
CA SER A 24 9.98 1.51 4.15
C SER A 24 8.95 2.65 4.19
N ARG A 25 9.24 3.75 4.91
CA ARG A 25 8.41 4.97 4.87
C ARG A 25 8.43 5.60 3.49
N ALA A 26 9.61 5.77 2.89
CA ALA A 26 9.74 6.36 1.56
C ALA A 26 8.95 5.56 0.52
N GLN A 27 8.98 4.22 0.59
CA GLN A 27 8.22 3.35 -0.31
C GLN A 27 6.74 3.74 -0.37
N VAL A 28 6.06 3.92 0.77
CA VAL A 28 4.63 4.24 0.78
C VAL A 28 4.34 5.73 0.59
N VAL A 29 5.18 6.62 1.12
CA VAL A 29 4.98 8.07 0.99
C VAL A 29 5.27 8.55 -0.44
N ASP A 30 6.28 8.00 -1.10
CA ASP A 30 6.54 8.33 -2.50
C ASP A 30 5.48 7.70 -3.42
N THR A 31 4.96 6.51 -3.07
CA THR A 31 3.78 5.95 -3.73
C THR A 31 2.57 6.87 -3.56
N ALA A 32 2.33 7.43 -2.37
CA ALA A 32 1.24 8.39 -2.15
C ALA A 32 1.38 9.62 -3.05
N LYS A 33 2.61 10.17 -3.16
CA LYS A 33 2.89 11.28 -4.08
C LYS A 33 2.68 10.89 -5.55
N GLU A 34 3.03 9.66 -5.95
CA GLU A 34 2.80 9.13 -7.30
C GLU A 34 1.29 9.04 -7.58
N VAL A 35 0.50 8.48 -6.65
CA VAL A 35 -0.96 8.35 -6.78
C VAL A 35 -1.63 9.71 -6.91
N VAL A 36 -1.27 10.66 -6.04
CA VAL A 36 -1.84 12.00 -6.04
C VAL A 36 -1.55 12.74 -7.35
N ARG A 37 -0.33 12.59 -7.89
CA ARG A 37 0.04 13.20 -9.18
C ARG A 37 -0.65 12.52 -10.35
N ALA A 38 -0.65 11.18 -10.40
CA ALA A 38 -1.21 10.43 -11.52
C ALA A 38 -2.73 10.63 -11.67
N ALA A 39 -3.45 10.68 -10.56
CA ALA A 39 -4.90 10.86 -10.53
C ALA A 39 -5.36 12.31 -10.25
N ASN A 40 -4.43 13.25 -10.16
CA ASN A 40 -4.70 14.68 -9.87
C ASN A 40 -5.61 14.87 -8.63
N LEU A 41 -5.28 14.19 -7.54
CA LEU A 41 -6.14 14.13 -6.35
C LEU A 41 -6.04 15.42 -5.53
N ARG A 42 -7.21 15.96 -5.15
CA ARG A 42 -7.33 17.04 -4.16
C ARG A 42 -7.32 16.45 -2.76
N VAL A 43 -6.13 16.14 -2.25
CA VAL A 43 -5.92 15.55 -0.92
C VAL A 43 -6.38 16.50 0.17
N THR A 44 -7.13 16.00 1.15
CA THR A 44 -7.55 16.77 2.34
C THR A 44 -6.91 16.32 3.62
N TYR A 45 -6.46 15.07 3.68
CA TYR A 45 -5.75 14.52 4.82
C TYR A 45 -4.88 13.36 4.33
N ALA A 46 -3.70 13.19 4.92
CA ALA A 46 -2.90 11.98 4.77
C ALA A 46 -2.13 11.69 6.07
N SER A 47 -2.09 10.44 6.48
CA SER A 47 -1.31 9.95 7.62
C SER A 47 -0.38 8.83 7.23
N PHE A 48 0.70 8.67 8.01
CA PHE A 48 1.57 7.51 8.00
C PHE A 48 1.51 6.79 9.34
N GLN A 49 1.51 5.46 9.31
CA GLN A 49 1.73 4.60 10.48
C GLN A 49 2.52 3.34 10.14
N TRP A 50 3.03 2.66 11.17
CA TRP A 50 3.54 1.30 11.07
C TRP A 50 2.43 0.29 11.33
N GLU A 51 2.43 -0.81 10.58
CA GLU A 51 1.51 -1.93 10.81
C GLU A 51 2.27 -3.25 10.87
N TRP A 52 1.78 -4.15 11.73
CA TRP A 52 2.28 -5.51 11.84
C TRP A 52 1.88 -6.31 10.59
N CYS A 53 2.74 -7.23 10.17
CA CYS A 53 2.43 -8.15 9.07
C CYS A 53 1.90 -9.51 9.54
N ASN A 54 1.78 -9.72 10.85
CA ASN A 54 1.38 -10.98 11.47
C ASN A 54 0.56 -10.73 12.73
N ASP A 55 -0.12 -11.78 13.20
CA ASP A 55 -1.00 -11.71 14.38
C ASP A 55 -0.25 -11.58 15.71
N GLN A 56 1.09 -11.72 15.72
CA GLN A 56 1.91 -11.67 16.93
C GLN A 56 2.36 -10.25 17.27
N GLY A 57 2.29 -9.30 16.33
CA GLY A 57 2.85 -7.96 16.53
C GLY A 57 4.37 -7.98 16.69
N ASP A 58 5.03 -8.92 16.00
CA ASP A 58 6.48 -9.00 15.87
C ASP A 58 6.89 -8.63 14.44
N PRO A 59 8.14 -8.23 14.18
CA PRO A 59 8.62 -8.05 12.82
C PRO A 59 8.34 -9.27 11.91
N PRO A 60 8.09 -9.07 10.60
CA PRO A 60 8.25 -7.80 9.90
C PRO A 60 7.06 -6.84 10.04
N TYR A 61 7.37 -5.55 9.93
CA TYR A 61 6.41 -4.45 9.78
C TYR A 61 6.41 -3.93 8.34
N HIS A 62 5.37 -3.19 7.99
CA HIS A 62 5.35 -2.35 6.80
C HIS A 62 4.88 -0.93 7.15
N GLY A 63 5.28 0.04 6.32
CA GLY A 63 4.67 1.36 6.36
C GLY A 63 3.27 1.31 5.75
N ARG A 64 2.36 2.13 6.28
CA ARG A 64 1.05 2.37 5.70
C ARG A 64 0.80 3.85 5.54
N VAL A 65 0.17 4.23 4.43
CA VAL A 65 -0.41 5.56 4.25
C VAL A 65 -1.92 5.45 4.06
N ASP A 66 -2.66 6.21 4.84
CA ASP A 66 -4.08 6.46 4.63
C ASP A 66 -4.26 7.90 4.16
N LEU A 67 -4.95 8.11 3.05
CA LEU A 67 -5.24 9.46 2.55
C LEU A 67 -6.68 9.63 2.12
N ALA A 68 -7.22 10.82 2.35
CA ALA A 68 -8.55 11.22 1.92
C ALA A 68 -8.45 12.32 0.86
N PHE A 69 -9.32 12.26 -0.15
CA PHE A 69 -9.36 13.25 -1.23
C PHE A 69 -10.80 13.68 -1.55
N GLU A 70 -10.95 14.86 -2.13
CA GLU A 70 -12.24 15.37 -2.62
C GLU A 70 -12.67 14.64 -3.88
N THR A 71 -13.93 14.20 -3.90
CA THR A 71 -14.54 13.57 -5.06
C THR A 71 -16.01 13.97 -5.15
N PRO A 72 -16.59 14.06 -6.36
CA PRO A 72 -18.03 14.01 -6.51
C PRO A 72 -18.61 12.75 -5.82
N VAL A 73 -19.87 12.82 -5.41
CA VAL A 73 -20.60 11.69 -4.82
C VAL A 73 -20.90 10.65 -5.91
N ASP A 74 -19.87 9.96 -6.37
CA ASP A 74 -19.93 8.89 -7.38
C ASP A 74 -18.90 7.81 -7.05
N ARG A 75 -19.36 6.56 -7.01
CA ARG A 75 -18.51 5.38 -6.77
C ARG A 75 -17.65 5.00 -7.97
N SER A 76 -17.90 5.56 -9.15
CA SER A 76 -17.10 5.25 -10.34
C SER A 76 -15.66 5.80 -10.27
N VAL A 77 -15.40 6.77 -9.39
CA VAL A 77 -14.10 7.44 -9.27
C VAL A 77 -13.01 6.50 -8.78
N SER A 78 -13.31 5.59 -7.84
CA SER A 78 -12.32 4.61 -7.32
C SER A 78 -11.77 3.72 -8.44
N ARG A 79 -12.64 3.18 -9.28
CA ARG A 79 -12.25 2.36 -10.44
C ARG A 79 -11.42 3.15 -11.45
N GLN A 80 -11.81 4.39 -11.75
CA GLN A 80 -11.05 5.24 -12.69
C GLN A 80 -9.64 5.54 -12.19
N ILE A 81 -9.48 5.79 -10.89
CA ILE A 81 -8.16 6.00 -10.27
C ILE A 81 -7.33 4.72 -10.38
N ALA A 82 -7.89 3.56 -10.02
CA ALA A 82 -7.19 2.27 -10.14
C ALA A 82 -6.78 1.97 -11.60
N GLU A 83 -7.67 2.18 -12.57
CA GLU A 83 -7.36 2.02 -14.00
C GLU A 83 -6.26 2.99 -14.46
N THR A 84 -6.29 4.24 -13.98
CA THR A 84 -5.25 5.24 -14.28
C THR A 84 -3.89 4.82 -13.74
N LEU A 85 -3.84 4.29 -12.52
CA LEU A 85 -2.61 3.78 -11.92
C LEU A 85 -2.11 2.53 -12.63
N ALA A 86 -3.00 1.58 -12.95
CA ALA A 86 -2.65 0.37 -13.69
C ALA A 86 -2.10 0.65 -15.11
N GLY A 87 -2.39 1.82 -15.68
CA GLY A 87 -1.79 2.29 -16.94
C GLY A 87 -0.37 2.84 -16.80
N GLN A 88 0.15 3.06 -15.59
CA GLN A 88 1.48 3.58 -15.35
C GLN A 88 2.55 2.46 -15.38
N PRO A 89 3.82 2.76 -15.75
CA PRO A 89 4.87 1.76 -15.78
C PRO A 89 5.09 1.05 -14.44
N GLY A 90 5.10 -0.28 -14.49
CA GLY A 90 5.36 -1.14 -13.32
C GLY A 90 4.15 -1.40 -12.42
N TRP A 91 3.01 -0.77 -12.68
CA TRP A 91 1.75 -1.08 -12.01
C TRP A 91 1.00 -2.21 -12.70
N ALA A 92 0.28 -3.00 -11.91
CA ALA A 92 -0.60 -4.05 -12.37
C ALA A 92 -1.97 -3.92 -11.70
N PRO A 93 -3.06 -4.27 -12.42
CA PRO A 93 -4.41 -4.24 -11.87
C PRO A 93 -4.60 -5.35 -10.82
N GLY A 94 -5.46 -5.08 -9.84
CA GLY A 94 -5.79 -6.01 -8.78
C GLY A 94 -4.73 -6.06 -7.66
N PRO A 95 -5.02 -6.81 -6.59
CA PRO A 95 -4.07 -6.99 -5.49
C PRO A 95 -2.92 -7.93 -5.91
N PRO A 96 -1.82 -7.96 -5.15
CA PRO A 96 -0.82 -9.02 -5.28
C PRO A 96 -1.46 -10.42 -5.11
N PRO A 97 -0.92 -11.48 -5.73
CA PRO A 97 -1.44 -12.83 -5.57
C PRO A 97 -1.60 -13.25 -4.10
N GLY A 98 -2.76 -13.81 -3.75
CA GLY A 98 -3.07 -14.25 -2.38
C GLY A 98 -3.77 -13.21 -1.50
N PHE A 99 -3.92 -11.97 -1.95
CA PHE A 99 -4.69 -10.93 -1.26
C PHE A 99 -6.08 -10.77 -1.90
N GLN A 100 -7.11 -10.52 -1.08
CA GLN A 100 -8.49 -10.27 -1.51
C GLN A 100 -9.07 -9.07 -0.73
N PRO A 101 -8.61 -7.84 -1.02
CA PRO A 101 -9.09 -6.64 -0.33
C PRO A 101 -10.50 -6.27 -0.79
N ALA A 102 -11.22 -5.52 0.06
CA ALA A 102 -12.42 -4.81 -0.35
C ALA A 102 -12.02 -3.49 -1.04
N GLY A 103 -12.51 -3.24 -2.26
CA GLY A 103 -12.22 -2.02 -3.02
C GLY A 103 -11.50 -2.27 -4.34
N ASP A 104 -11.17 -1.19 -5.05
CA ASP A 104 -10.41 -1.26 -6.30
C ASP A 104 -8.91 -1.27 -5.97
N ALA A 105 -8.22 -2.35 -6.35
CA ALA A 105 -6.82 -2.56 -6.00
C ALA A 105 -5.90 -2.43 -7.21
N VAL A 106 -4.69 -1.90 -6.98
CA VAL A 106 -3.55 -1.96 -7.89
C VAL A 106 -2.29 -2.26 -7.10
N HIS A 107 -1.25 -2.76 -7.75
CA HIS A 107 0.03 -3.00 -7.09
C HIS A 107 1.24 -2.72 -7.99
N LYS A 108 2.37 -2.45 -7.37
CA LYS A 108 3.68 -2.25 -8.01
C LYS A 108 4.76 -2.83 -7.12
N GLY A 109 5.44 -3.87 -7.59
CA GLY A 109 6.30 -4.68 -6.72
C GLY A 109 5.48 -5.28 -5.58
N GLY A 110 5.97 -5.19 -4.34
CA GLY A 110 5.20 -5.60 -3.16
C GLY A 110 4.40 -4.47 -2.50
N VAL A 111 4.20 -3.32 -3.16
CA VAL A 111 3.34 -2.24 -2.69
C VAL A 111 1.93 -2.41 -3.24
N MET A 112 0.93 -2.34 -2.38
CA MET A 112 -0.48 -2.42 -2.74
C MET A 112 -1.18 -1.08 -2.47
N VAL A 113 -2.04 -0.65 -3.39
CA VAL A 113 -2.88 0.53 -3.26
C VAL A 113 -4.34 0.09 -3.38
N LEU A 114 -5.16 0.46 -2.40
CA LEU A 114 -6.60 0.29 -2.41
C LEU A 114 -7.27 1.65 -2.57
N VAL A 115 -8.26 1.73 -3.45
CA VAL A 115 -9.06 2.94 -3.65
C VAL A 115 -10.51 2.62 -3.38
N GLY A 116 -11.16 3.48 -2.60
CA GLY A 116 -12.53 3.27 -2.17
C GLY A 116 -13.25 4.54 -1.75
N PRO A 117 -14.51 4.42 -1.29
CA PRO A 117 -15.23 5.53 -0.67
C PRO A 117 -14.56 5.91 0.67
N GLY A 118 -14.51 7.20 0.97
CA GLY A 118 -14.12 7.70 2.29
C GLY A 118 -15.28 7.71 3.28
N ASN A 119 -15.00 8.17 4.50
CA ASN A 119 -16.00 8.25 5.58
C ASN A 119 -17.12 9.28 5.34
N TYR A 120 -16.95 10.18 4.37
CA TYR A 120 -17.94 11.18 3.99
C TYR A 120 -18.32 11.02 2.51
N PRO A 121 -19.58 11.33 2.12
CA PRO A 121 -20.04 11.14 0.74
C PRO A 121 -19.25 11.91 -0.33
N ASP A 122 -18.66 13.05 0.03
CA ASP A 122 -17.83 13.91 -0.81
C ASP A 122 -16.32 13.56 -0.74
N ARG A 123 -15.98 12.40 -0.15
CA ARG A 123 -14.60 11.96 0.05
C ARG A 123 -14.36 10.57 -0.52
N GLY A 124 -13.22 10.42 -1.17
CA GLY A 124 -12.62 9.12 -1.46
C GLY A 124 -11.49 8.83 -0.48
N ALA A 125 -11.14 7.56 -0.36
CA ALA A 125 -10.01 7.09 0.42
C ALA A 125 -9.03 6.34 -0.48
N VAL A 126 -7.74 6.48 -0.18
CA VAL A 126 -6.69 5.59 -0.67
C VAL A 126 -5.90 5.05 0.51
N GLU A 127 -5.72 3.74 0.53
CA GLU A 127 -4.91 3.02 1.52
C GLU A 127 -3.71 2.42 0.78
N ILE A 128 -2.50 2.66 1.28
CA ILE A 128 -1.25 2.24 0.64
C ILE A 128 -0.47 1.38 1.63
N TYR A 129 -0.19 0.14 1.23
CA TYR A 129 0.50 -0.85 2.03
C TYR A 129 1.87 -1.12 1.43
N GLY A 130 2.92 -0.91 2.22
CA GLY A 130 4.29 -1.25 1.85
C GLY A 130 4.59 -2.75 1.92
N GLU A 131 5.84 -3.09 1.63
CA GLU A 131 6.32 -4.47 1.77
C GLU A 131 6.51 -4.87 3.23
N CYS A 132 6.03 -6.06 3.57
CA CYS A 132 6.26 -6.72 4.86
C CYS A 132 7.69 -7.22 5.02
N ARG A 133 8.64 -6.29 5.15
CA ARG A 133 10.08 -6.59 5.17
C ARG A 133 10.88 -5.79 6.19
N ASN A 134 10.32 -4.76 6.83
CA ASN A 134 11.04 -4.01 7.86
C ASN A 134 11.19 -4.88 9.11
N MET A 135 12.42 -5.12 9.54
CA MET A 135 12.73 -6.00 10.68
C MET A 135 12.90 -5.25 12.02
N ASN A 136 12.80 -3.92 12.03
CA ASN A 136 12.81 -3.14 13.27
C ASN A 136 11.50 -3.32 14.03
N ASP A 137 11.57 -3.23 15.36
CA ASP A 137 10.40 -3.36 16.22
C ASP A 137 9.66 -2.03 16.34
N HIS A 138 8.42 -2.00 15.84
CA HIS A 138 7.54 -0.84 15.85
C HIS A 138 6.27 -1.07 16.68
N ARG A 139 6.26 -2.06 17.59
CA ARG A 139 5.08 -2.44 18.38
C ARG A 139 4.48 -1.28 19.20
N ASP A 140 5.34 -0.35 19.60
CA ASP A 140 4.97 0.78 20.45
C ASP A 140 4.75 2.07 19.63
N ASP A 141 4.97 2.03 18.31
CA ASP A 141 4.84 3.18 17.40
C ASP A 141 3.38 3.37 16.96
N ASN A 142 2.53 3.68 17.92
CA ASN A 142 1.08 3.77 17.72
C ASN A 142 0.59 5.15 17.23
N GLU A 143 1.51 6.09 16.98
CA GLU A 143 1.17 7.45 16.58
C GLU A 143 0.95 7.59 15.07
N LEU A 144 -0.17 8.20 14.69
CA LEU A 144 -0.42 8.62 13.32
C LEU A 144 0.39 9.89 13.02
N THR A 145 1.35 9.79 12.10
CA THR A 145 2.11 10.95 11.64
C THR A 145 1.35 11.66 10.52
N ASP A 146 0.99 12.93 10.70
CA ASP A 146 0.42 13.75 9.62
C ASP A 146 1.48 14.00 8.52
N ILE A 147 1.17 13.58 7.30
CA ILE A 147 2.02 13.74 6.11
C ILE A 147 1.30 14.53 5.00
N THR A 148 0.20 15.21 5.32
CA THR A 148 -0.67 15.90 4.35
C THR A 148 0.12 16.89 3.49
N THR A 149 1.00 17.70 4.11
CA THR A 149 1.84 18.67 3.37
C THR A 149 2.87 17.98 2.50
N GLU A 150 3.48 16.88 2.98
CA GLU A 150 4.50 16.14 2.24
C GLU A 150 3.92 15.48 0.97
N VAL A 151 2.70 14.94 1.06
CA VAL A 151 2.04 14.25 -0.05
C VAL A 151 1.52 15.24 -1.10
N ARG A 152 1.07 16.44 -0.69
CA ARG A 152 0.64 17.50 -1.61
C ARG A 152 1.78 18.10 -2.43
N GLY A 153 3.02 18.03 -1.94
CA GLY A 153 4.22 18.48 -2.66
C GLY A 153 4.37 19.99 -2.77
N TYR A 154 4.06 20.74 -1.69
CA TYR A 154 4.40 22.17 -1.58
C TYR A 154 5.87 22.38 -1.22
#